data_AF-A0A7W4GKM4-F1
#
_entry.id   AF-A0A7W4GKM4-F1
#
_cell.length_a   1.000
_cell.length_b   1.000
_cell.length_c   1.000
_cell.angle_alpha   90.00
_cell.angle_beta   90.00
_cell.angle_gamma   90.00
#
_symmetry.space_group_name_H-M   'P 1'
#
loop_
_entity.id
_entity.type
_entity.pdbx_description
1 polymer ?
#
loop_
_entity_poly.entity_id
_entity_poly.type
_entity_poly.pdbx_seq_one_letter_code
_entity_poly.pdbx_strand_id
1 'polypeptide(L)'
;MRLEVLCEDRLGLTRELLDILASKSIDLRGIEIDVKGIIYLNCPDINFDAFSELMAEIRRISGVKDVRKIQFMPSERHNTELIALLANLPDPVIAIDLKGSIDMANHAALNLFNKQEDEVIGEPLATFVPSFNFARWIEGDVTRHREVVVLDGLDFSIEILPIYLGGDVNEAVLASAVMTIRSCNQEMNTPDAIPEQNNLGFEHFVGVSNRHKALISQAKKLAMLDQPLLIEGDTGTGKEMLAKACHNRSNRASFPFLILSCASMPDDVAETELFGHAPGSFNHEQGHKGIFEQANGGTVFLDEIGEMSPHLQIKLLRFLQDGSFRRVGEEEEMHADVRIIASTRHRLSELADSGSFREDLFYRLNVLTLSIPALRERSNDVAPLLELFVAKYAQQLGMLKPKLTQELIDQLGNYQWPGNIRQLDNMVLRALTELDSDTLTVEQFHLPQLETMTAGMANLSLDGSLDEIMKDYESQILEKLYQSFPSSRKLAKRLNVSHTSIANKLRDYGIRKN
;
A
#
# COMPACT_ATOMS: atom_id res chain seq x y z
N MET A 1 50.12 16.69 -8.44
CA MET A 1 50.33 15.43 -9.18
C MET A 1 50.12 14.21 -8.30
N ARG A 2 49.67 13.09 -8.88
CA ARG A 2 49.59 11.78 -8.22
C ARG A 2 50.50 10.80 -8.93
N LEU A 3 51.28 10.03 -8.17
CA LEU A 3 52.24 9.07 -8.69
C LEU A 3 51.89 7.67 -8.19
N GLU A 4 52.06 6.69 -9.06
CA GLU A 4 52.06 5.27 -8.72
C GLU A 4 53.48 4.74 -8.91
N VAL A 5 54.06 4.19 -7.86
CA VAL A 5 55.39 3.57 -7.85
C VAL A 5 55.21 2.09 -7.62
N LEU A 6 55.48 1.28 -8.66
CA LEU A 6 55.48 -0.17 -8.56
C LEU A 6 56.86 -0.61 -8.05
N CYS A 7 56.90 -1.25 -6.90
CA CYS A 7 58.15 -1.66 -6.28
C CYS A 7 58.08 -3.06 -5.67
N GLU A 8 59.25 -3.60 -5.34
CA GLU A 8 59.38 -4.79 -4.52
C GLU A 8 59.23 -4.40 -3.05
N ASP A 9 58.48 -5.20 -2.29
CA ASP A 9 58.30 -4.96 -0.86
C ASP A 9 59.63 -5.18 -0.13
N ARG A 10 60.28 -4.06 0.20
CA ARG A 10 61.56 -4.05 0.91
C ARG A 10 61.60 -2.94 1.96
N LEU A 11 62.28 -3.24 3.06
CA LEU A 11 62.55 -2.27 4.12
C LEU A 11 63.36 -1.08 3.57
N GLY A 12 62.94 0.13 3.94
CA GLY A 12 63.64 1.38 3.60
C GLY A 12 63.22 2.03 2.28
N LEU A 13 62.47 1.34 1.40
CA LEU A 13 62.07 1.91 0.10
C LEU A 13 61.20 3.16 0.25
N THR A 14 60.21 3.14 1.14
CA THR A 14 59.37 4.31 1.42
C THR A 14 60.19 5.50 1.91
N ARG A 15 61.22 5.26 2.74
CA ARG A 15 62.12 6.32 3.22
C ARG A 15 62.93 6.91 2.08
N GLU A 16 63.52 6.08 1.22
CA GLU A 16 64.29 6.55 0.06
C GLU A 16 63.44 7.40 -0.90
N LEU A 17 62.17 7.03 -1.12
CA LEU A 17 61.23 7.85 -1.89
C LEU A 17 60.97 9.22 -1.24
N LEU A 18 60.76 9.25 0.08
CA LEU A 18 60.53 10.49 0.82
C LEU A 18 61.78 11.38 0.86
N ASP A 19 62.97 10.79 0.98
CA ASP A 19 64.24 11.52 0.96
C ASP A 19 64.46 12.23 -0.39
N ILE A 20 64.08 11.60 -1.51
CA ILE A 20 64.12 12.24 -2.85
C ILE A 20 63.15 13.42 -2.92
N LEU A 21 61.90 13.25 -2.47
CA LEU A 21 60.92 14.33 -2.44
C LEU A 21 61.39 15.51 -1.58
N ALA A 22 61.95 15.23 -0.41
CA ALA A 22 62.52 16.22 0.49
C ALA A 22 63.71 16.97 -0.14
N SER A 23 64.61 16.25 -0.84
CA SER A 23 65.77 16.86 -1.51
C SER A 23 65.38 17.87 -2.60
N LYS A 24 64.20 17.69 -3.22
CA LYS A 24 63.63 18.58 -4.24
C LYS A 24 62.64 19.60 -3.66
N SER A 25 62.50 19.67 -2.32
CA SER A 25 61.54 20.54 -1.63
C SER A 25 60.09 20.34 -2.07
N ILE A 26 59.69 19.08 -2.30
CA ILE A 26 58.31 18.71 -2.68
C ILE A 26 57.57 18.20 -1.44
N ASP A 27 56.53 18.91 -1.04
CA ASP A 27 55.70 18.50 0.10
C ASP A 27 54.80 17.31 -0.26
N LEU A 28 54.77 16.32 0.62
CA LEU A 28 53.87 15.18 0.53
C LEU A 28 52.51 15.55 1.13
N ARG A 29 51.44 15.42 0.33
CA ARG A 29 50.05 15.61 0.78
C ARG A 29 49.39 14.32 1.25
N GLY A 30 49.85 13.17 0.76
CA GLY A 30 49.33 11.86 1.13
C GLY A 30 50.15 10.73 0.55
N ILE A 31 50.16 9.59 1.24
CA ILE A 31 50.83 8.36 0.83
C ILE A 31 49.94 7.17 1.14
N GLU A 32 49.84 6.25 0.19
CA GLU A 32 49.12 4.98 0.35
C GLU A 32 50.04 3.84 -0.04
N ILE A 33 50.00 2.74 0.73
CA ILE A 33 50.78 1.54 0.47
C ILE A 33 49.79 0.40 0.26
N ASP A 34 49.82 -0.20 -0.92
CA ASP A 34 49.04 -1.38 -1.24
C ASP A 34 49.80 -2.66 -0.86
N VAL A 35 49.07 -3.70 -0.47
CA VAL A 35 49.57 -5.04 -0.10
C VAL A 35 50.31 -5.75 -1.25
N LYS A 36 50.25 -5.20 -2.47
CA LYS A 36 50.95 -5.72 -3.66
C LYS A 36 52.28 -5.02 -3.97
N GLY A 37 52.82 -4.23 -3.03
CA GLY A 37 54.10 -3.52 -3.23
C GLY A 37 53.97 -2.29 -4.13
N ILE A 38 52.82 -1.62 -4.11
CA ILE A 38 52.61 -0.36 -4.83
C ILE A 38 52.54 0.77 -3.82
N ILE A 39 53.32 1.83 -4.07
CA ILE A 39 53.28 3.06 -3.27
C ILE A 39 52.67 4.16 -4.11
N TYR A 40 51.62 4.78 -3.60
CA TYR A 40 50.98 5.92 -4.22
C TYR A 40 51.37 7.20 -3.47
N LEU A 41 51.72 8.25 -4.21
CA LEU A 41 52.17 9.52 -3.66
C LEU A 41 51.30 10.67 -4.21
N ASN A 42 50.78 11.50 -3.31
CA ASN A 42 50.09 12.74 -3.65
C ASN A 42 50.99 13.94 -3.31
N CYS A 43 51.39 14.69 -4.33
CA CYS A 43 52.31 15.82 -4.23
C CYS A 43 51.73 17.03 -5.01
N PRO A 44 52.15 18.27 -4.75
CA PRO A 44 51.80 19.42 -5.60
C PRO A 44 52.27 19.20 -7.05
N ASP A 45 51.60 19.83 -8.02
CA ASP A 45 52.09 19.81 -9.40
C ASP A 45 53.36 20.66 -9.54
N ILE A 46 54.32 20.15 -10.29
CA ILE A 46 55.61 20.78 -10.56
C ILE A 46 55.80 20.96 -12.07
N ASN A 47 56.77 21.78 -12.47
CA ASN A 47 57.07 22.00 -13.89
C ASN A 47 57.60 20.72 -14.56
N PHE A 48 57.57 20.70 -15.89
CA PHE A 48 57.90 19.50 -16.68
C PHE A 48 59.35 19.03 -16.47
N ASP A 49 60.30 19.94 -16.37
CA ASP A 49 61.73 19.61 -16.22
C ASP A 49 61.99 18.95 -14.86
N ALA A 50 61.49 19.54 -13.77
CA ALA A 50 61.60 18.97 -12.42
C ALA A 50 60.84 17.63 -12.31
N PHE A 51 59.70 17.50 -13.00
CA PHE A 51 58.95 16.25 -13.07
C PHE A 51 59.74 15.13 -13.75
N SER A 52 60.38 15.43 -14.89
CA SER A 52 61.18 14.46 -15.63
C SER A 52 62.39 13.97 -14.82
N GLU A 53 63.10 14.90 -14.16
CA GLU A 53 64.19 14.56 -13.24
C GLU A 53 63.74 13.69 -12.07
N LEU A 54 62.64 14.06 -11.42
CA LEU A 54 62.08 13.31 -10.29
C LEU A 54 61.76 11.86 -10.69
N MET A 55 61.11 11.68 -11.82
CA MET A 55 60.74 10.34 -12.33
C MET A 55 61.98 9.51 -12.67
N ALA A 56 63.07 10.14 -13.15
CA ALA A 56 64.32 9.44 -13.42
C ALA A 56 65.05 9.03 -12.13
N GLU A 57 65.04 9.89 -11.10
CA GLU A 57 65.63 9.60 -9.79
C GLU A 57 64.87 8.48 -9.07
N ILE A 58 63.53 8.50 -9.08
CA ILE A 58 62.70 7.44 -8.49
C ILE A 58 62.97 6.07 -9.15
N ARG A 59 63.12 6.02 -10.49
CA ARG A 59 63.44 4.76 -11.19
C ARG A 59 64.84 4.21 -10.89
N ARG A 60 65.77 5.02 -10.38
CA ARG A 60 67.11 4.57 -9.99
C ARG A 60 67.14 3.91 -8.61
N ILE A 61 66.09 4.07 -7.81
CA ILE A 61 65.97 3.38 -6.52
C ILE A 61 65.95 1.87 -6.78
N SER A 62 66.80 1.14 -6.07
CA SER A 62 66.82 -0.31 -6.14
C SER A 62 65.47 -0.89 -5.71
N GLY A 63 64.89 -1.79 -6.50
CA GLY A 63 63.59 -2.40 -6.23
C GLY A 63 62.39 -1.63 -6.79
N VAL A 64 62.55 -0.44 -7.39
CA VAL A 64 61.48 0.21 -8.16
C VAL A 64 61.46 -0.37 -9.58
N LYS A 65 60.30 -0.92 -9.98
CA LYS A 65 60.09 -1.51 -11.32
C LYS A 65 59.57 -0.48 -12.31
N ASP A 66 58.61 0.34 -11.88
CA ASP A 66 58.05 1.40 -12.70
C ASP A 66 57.53 2.55 -11.84
N VAL A 67 57.42 3.73 -12.43
CA VAL A 67 56.74 4.87 -11.84
C VAL A 67 55.98 5.62 -12.94
N ARG A 68 54.71 5.93 -12.68
CA ARG A 68 53.84 6.65 -13.61
C ARG A 68 52.96 7.66 -12.91
N LYS A 69 52.55 8.70 -13.65
CA LYS A 69 51.54 9.64 -13.18
C LYS A 69 50.16 9.02 -13.34
N ILE A 70 49.37 9.06 -12.28
CA ILE A 70 47.97 8.64 -12.28
C ILE A 70 47.06 9.86 -12.14
N GLN A 71 45.80 9.69 -12.53
CA GLN A 71 44.83 10.78 -12.48
C GLN A 71 44.28 11.00 -11.05
N PHE A 72 44.02 9.92 -10.33
CA PHE A 72 43.44 9.91 -8.98
C PHE A 72 44.14 8.86 -8.12
N MET A 73 44.23 9.10 -6.81
CA MET A 73 44.66 8.09 -5.84
C MET A 73 43.64 6.95 -5.76
N PRO A 74 44.04 5.72 -5.42
CA PRO A 74 43.11 4.61 -5.18
C PRO A 74 42.05 4.93 -4.13
N SER A 75 42.44 5.56 -3.01
CA SER A 75 41.49 6.00 -1.98
C SER A 75 40.52 7.07 -2.50
N GLU A 76 40.99 8.07 -3.24
CA GLU A 76 40.16 9.13 -3.86
C GLU A 76 39.09 8.48 -4.76
N ARG A 77 39.51 7.52 -5.61
CA ARG A 77 38.61 6.80 -6.52
C ARG A 77 37.61 5.93 -5.75
N HIS A 78 38.09 5.10 -4.82
CA HIS A 78 37.25 4.19 -4.06
C HIS A 78 36.22 4.94 -3.20
N ASN A 79 36.64 6.03 -2.55
CA ASN A 79 35.74 6.88 -1.78
C ASN A 79 34.68 7.53 -2.69
N THR A 80 35.07 8.04 -3.86
CA THR A 80 34.13 8.60 -4.83
C THR A 80 33.12 7.55 -5.31
N GLU A 81 33.57 6.32 -5.58
CA GLU A 81 32.69 5.21 -5.96
C GLU A 81 31.70 4.86 -4.84
N LEU A 82 32.16 4.78 -3.58
CA LEU A 82 31.30 4.52 -2.43
C LEU A 82 30.28 5.65 -2.20
N ILE A 83 30.71 6.91 -2.25
CA ILE A 83 29.82 8.07 -2.13
C ILE A 83 28.75 8.04 -3.23
N ALA A 84 29.14 7.75 -4.48
CA ALA A 84 28.20 7.66 -5.60
C ALA A 84 27.19 6.52 -5.43
N LEU A 85 27.62 5.37 -4.89
CA LEU A 85 26.71 4.26 -4.59
C LEU A 85 25.72 4.65 -3.50
N LEU A 86 26.21 5.21 -2.39
CA LEU A 86 25.39 5.65 -1.26
C LEU A 86 24.39 6.74 -1.66
N ALA A 87 24.84 7.73 -2.45
CA ALA A 87 24.02 8.82 -2.95
C ALA A 87 22.83 8.31 -3.78
N ASN A 88 22.99 7.20 -4.52
CA ASN A 88 21.98 6.62 -5.39
C ASN A 88 21.18 5.46 -4.76
N LEU A 89 21.38 5.15 -3.48
CA LEU A 89 20.53 4.17 -2.81
C LEU A 89 19.07 4.66 -2.76
N PRO A 90 18.09 3.77 -2.97
CA PRO A 90 16.67 4.13 -2.97
C PRO A 90 16.16 4.48 -1.58
N ASP A 91 16.72 3.83 -0.55
CA ASP A 91 16.37 4.06 0.84
C ASP A 91 17.14 5.28 1.39
N PRO A 92 16.50 6.18 2.14
CA PRO A 92 17.19 7.18 2.96
C PRO A 92 18.26 6.58 3.88
N VAL A 93 19.50 7.08 3.77
CA VAL A 93 20.64 6.70 4.60
C VAL A 93 21.34 7.94 5.13
N ILE A 94 21.65 7.92 6.43
CA ILE A 94 22.25 9.04 7.16
C ILE A 94 23.39 8.52 8.03
N ALA A 95 24.55 9.18 8.01
CA ALA A 95 25.63 8.93 8.96
C ALA A 95 25.58 10.00 10.07
N ILE A 96 25.75 9.57 11.32
CA ILE A 96 25.60 10.41 12.51
C ILE A 96 26.88 10.30 13.34
N ASP A 97 27.44 11.44 13.74
CA ASP A 97 28.60 11.50 14.62
C ASP A 97 28.25 11.17 16.08
N LEU A 98 29.25 11.05 16.94
CA LEU A 98 29.02 10.74 18.37
C LEU A 98 28.35 11.89 19.16
N LYS A 99 28.27 13.10 18.59
CA LYS A 99 27.57 14.25 19.18
C LYS A 99 26.10 14.30 18.76
N GLY A 100 25.68 13.43 17.83
CA GLY A 100 24.33 13.39 17.27
C GLY A 100 24.10 14.35 16.11
N SER A 101 25.16 14.87 15.50
CA SER A 101 25.11 15.68 14.27
C SER A 101 25.18 14.79 13.03
N ILE A 102 24.52 15.21 11.95
CA ILE A 102 24.51 14.47 10.68
C ILE A 102 25.81 14.77 9.91
N ASP A 103 26.62 13.73 9.67
CA ASP A 103 27.88 13.83 8.90
C ASP A 103 27.66 13.60 7.40
N MET A 104 26.63 12.83 7.04
CA MET A 104 26.30 12.50 5.65
C MET A 104 24.81 12.18 5.53
N ALA A 105 24.20 12.59 4.41
CA ALA A 105 22.87 12.16 4.01
C ALA A 105 22.85 11.88 2.50
N ASN A 106 22.25 10.76 2.08
CA ASN A 106 22.10 10.46 0.64
C ASN A 106 20.93 11.23 0.01
N HIS A 107 20.78 11.18 -1.31
CA HIS A 107 19.71 11.91 -2.01
C HIS A 107 18.31 11.50 -1.54
N ALA A 108 18.09 10.23 -1.22
CA ALA A 108 16.82 9.76 -0.69
C ALA A 108 16.48 10.39 0.68
N ALA A 109 17.48 10.55 1.56
CA ALA A 109 17.31 11.24 2.85
C ALA A 109 17.08 12.75 2.69
N LEU A 110 17.82 13.41 1.79
CA LEU A 110 17.60 14.83 1.48
C LEU A 110 16.20 15.10 0.92
N ASN A 111 15.72 14.21 0.04
CA ASN A 111 14.37 14.26 -0.50
C ASN A 111 13.31 14.00 0.58
N LEU A 112 13.56 13.04 1.48
CA LEU A 112 12.67 12.74 2.61
C LEU A 112 12.49 13.97 3.51
N PHE A 113 13.57 14.68 3.81
CA PHE A 113 13.52 15.89 4.64
C PHE A 113 13.09 17.14 3.86
N ASN A 114 12.99 17.06 2.54
CA ASN A 114 12.73 18.19 1.63
C ASN A 114 13.73 19.34 1.85
N LYS A 115 15.02 18.99 1.94
CA LYS A 115 16.13 19.89 2.31
C LYS A 115 17.33 19.70 1.39
N GLN A 116 18.13 20.76 1.24
CA GLN A 116 19.41 20.69 0.54
C GLN A 116 20.50 20.19 1.49
N GLU A 117 21.60 19.66 0.94
CA GLU A 117 22.70 19.07 1.70
C GLU A 117 23.30 20.04 2.73
N ASP A 118 23.48 21.31 2.35
CA ASP A 118 24.02 22.37 3.20
C ASP A 118 23.10 22.75 4.38
N GLU A 119 21.82 22.40 4.31
CA GLU A 119 20.86 22.58 5.41
C GLU A 119 20.76 21.37 6.36
N VAL A 120 21.38 20.24 6.01
CA VAL A 120 21.27 18.97 6.75
C VAL A 120 22.60 18.58 7.40
N ILE A 121 23.72 18.76 6.69
CA ILE A 121 25.04 18.37 7.18
C ILE A 121 25.47 19.28 8.35
N GLY A 122 25.91 18.66 9.45
CA GLY A 122 26.32 19.33 10.69
C GLY A 122 25.19 19.63 11.66
N GLU A 123 23.93 19.60 11.19
CA GLU A 123 22.76 19.84 12.02
C GLU A 123 22.43 18.63 12.93
N PRO A 124 21.81 18.84 14.10
CA PRO A 124 21.43 17.75 15.00
C PRO A 124 20.38 16.82 14.38
N LEU A 125 20.54 15.51 14.54
CA LEU A 125 19.58 14.50 14.07
C LEU A 125 18.16 14.76 14.60
N ALA A 126 18.05 15.24 15.84
CA ALA A 126 16.77 15.53 16.50
C ALA A 126 15.93 16.59 15.74
N THR A 127 16.53 17.42 14.89
CA THR A 127 15.82 18.38 14.04
C THR A 127 15.01 17.67 12.96
N PHE A 128 15.52 16.55 12.44
CA PHE A 128 14.94 15.81 11.33
C PHE A 128 14.18 14.56 11.76
N VAL A 129 14.60 13.92 12.87
CA VAL A 129 13.98 12.73 13.45
C VAL A 129 13.73 12.98 14.95
N PRO A 130 12.80 13.88 15.31
CA PRO A 130 12.59 14.32 16.69
C PRO A 130 12.08 13.22 17.62
N SER A 131 11.46 12.18 17.07
CA SER A 131 10.95 11.02 17.79
C SER A 131 12.05 10.04 18.22
N PHE A 132 13.23 10.10 17.61
CA PHE A 132 14.34 9.21 17.97
C PHE A 132 15.34 9.90 18.89
N ASN A 133 15.56 9.34 20.08
CA ASN A 133 16.48 9.89 21.06
C ASN A 133 17.88 9.28 20.93
N PHE A 134 18.71 9.89 20.08
CA PHE A 134 20.09 9.44 19.83
C PHE A 134 20.97 9.45 21.08
N ALA A 135 20.86 10.48 21.93
CA ALA A 135 21.65 10.57 23.16
C ALA A 135 21.35 9.41 24.12
N ARG A 136 20.07 9.03 24.26
CA ARG A 136 19.70 7.86 25.05
C ARG A 136 20.23 6.56 24.46
N TRP A 137 20.26 6.45 23.14
CA TRP A 137 20.79 5.26 22.46
C TRP A 137 22.30 5.12 22.64
N ILE A 138 23.06 6.23 22.59
CA ILE A 138 24.53 6.20 22.73
C ILE A 138 24.98 5.98 24.18
N GLU A 139 24.21 6.43 25.17
CA GLU A 139 24.46 6.19 26.60
C GLU A 139 24.08 4.76 27.05
N GLY A 140 23.31 4.04 26.24
CA GLY A 140 22.82 2.69 26.52
C GLY A 140 23.74 1.58 26.01
N ASP A 141 23.19 0.39 25.84
CA ASP A 141 23.88 -0.73 25.19
C ASP A 141 23.83 -0.54 23.67
N VAL A 142 24.93 0.00 23.11
CA VAL A 142 25.00 0.49 21.72
C VAL A 142 25.00 -0.68 20.73
N THR A 143 23.80 -1.12 20.40
CA THR A 143 23.50 -2.24 19.51
C THR A 143 22.61 -1.79 18.36
N ARG A 144 22.51 -2.64 17.33
CA ARG A 144 21.58 -2.43 16.22
C ARG A 144 20.16 -2.28 16.79
N HIS A 145 19.51 -1.17 16.46
CA HIS A 145 18.20 -0.84 17.01
C HIS A 145 17.24 -0.44 15.89
N ARG A 146 16.00 -0.92 15.97
CA ARG A 146 14.94 -0.64 15.01
C ARG A 146 13.73 -0.10 15.75
N GLU A 147 13.19 1.01 15.27
CA GLU A 147 12.02 1.67 15.86
C GLU A 147 11.15 2.26 14.75
N VAL A 148 9.86 2.41 15.00
CA VAL A 148 8.95 3.13 14.10
C VAL A 148 8.85 4.57 14.56
N VAL A 149 9.04 5.48 13.62
CA VAL A 149 8.98 6.93 13.83
C VAL A 149 8.00 7.56 12.86
N VAL A 150 7.41 8.67 13.28
CA VAL A 150 6.49 9.45 12.46
C VAL A 150 7.24 10.68 11.97
N LEU A 151 7.42 10.78 10.65
CA LEU A 151 7.99 11.96 9.98
C LEU A 151 6.92 12.54 9.06
N ASP A 152 6.59 13.82 9.25
CA ASP A 152 5.56 14.53 8.48
C ASP A 152 4.19 13.81 8.41
N GLY A 153 3.84 13.05 9.46
CA GLY A 153 2.58 12.31 9.54
C GLY A 153 2.56 10.97 8.80
N LEU A 154 3.71 10.50 8.32
CA LEU A 154 3.89 9.19 7.68
C LEU A 154 4.76 8.28 8.55
N ASP A 155 4.44 6.99 8.55
CA ASP A 155 5.18 5.99 9.31
C ASP A 155 6.44 5.53 8.58
N PHE A 156 7.55 5.64 9.27
CA PHE A 156 8.85 5.17 8.83
C PHE A 156 9.43 4.20 9.86
N SER A 157 10.01 3.11 9.38
CA SER A 157 10.91 2.28 10.18
C SER A 157 12.32 2.84 10.07
N ILE A 158 12.87 3.29 11.18
CA ILE A 158 14.29 3.62 11.27
C ILE A 158 15.05 2.41 11.79
N GLU A 159 16.24 2.22 11.24
CA GLU A 159 17.19 1.23 11.71
C GLU A 159 18.54 1.91 11.89
N ILE A 160 19.04 1.94 13.12
CA ILE A 160 20.33 2.51 13.46
C ILE A 160 21.35 1.40 13.76
N LEU A 161 22.51 1.50 13.14
CA LEU A 161 23.62 0.56 13.24
C LEU A 161 24.87 1.30 13.74
N PRO A 162 25.50 0.86 14.84
CA PRO A 162 26.76 1.42 15.29
C PRO A 162 27.92 0.98 14.41
N ILE A 163 28.82 1.93 14.11
CA ILE A 163 30.09 1.67 13.43
C ILE A 163 31.20 1.66 14.46
N TYR A 164 31.89 0.53 14.55
CA TYR A 164 33.11 0.39 15.35
C TYR A 164 34.33 0.39 14.43
N LEU A 165 35.35 1.17 14.79
CA LEU A 165 36.65 1.12 14.14
C LEU A 165 37.59 0.24 14.97
N GLY A 166 38.24 -0.73 14.31
CA GLY A 166 39.25 -1.58 14.94
C GLY A 166 40.59 -0.86 15.01
N GLY A 167 41.21 -0.84 16.19
CA GLY A 167 42.64 -0.56 16.36
C GLY A 167 43.46 -1.85 16.45
N ASP A 168 44.78 -1.76 16.26
CA ASP A 168 45.74 -2.88 16.36
C ASP A 168 45.72 -3.64 17.71
N VAL A 169 45.01 -3.12 18.72
CA VAL A 169 44.95 -3.65 20.08
C VAL A 169 43.48 -3.87 20.46
N ASN A 170 42.87 -4.96 20.00
CA ASN A 170 41.67 -5.69 20.51
C ASN A 170 40.43 -4.96 21.09
N GLU A 171 40.36 -3.63 21.09
CA GLU A 171 39.22 -2.85 21.54
C GLU A 171 38.69 -2.06 20.35
N ALA A 172 37.51 -2.46 19.87
CA ALA A 172 36.80 -1.75 18.82
C ALA A 172 36.18 -0.50 19.44
N VAL A 173 36.55 0.69 18.96
CA VAL A 173 36.03 1.96 19.48
C VAL A 173 34.84 2.38 18.63
N LEU A 174 33.73 2.74 19.28
CA LEU A 174 32.56 3.30 18.59
C LEU A 174 32.96 4.62 17.93
N ALA A 175 32.83 4.69 16.60
CA ALA A 175 33.27 5.84 15.81
C ALA A 175 32.09 6.69 15.33
N SER A 176 31.00 6.07 14.93
CA SER A 176 29.80 6.74 14.42
C SER A 176 28.61 5.78 14.39
N ALA A 177 27.47 6.24 13.88
CA ALA A 177 26.31 5.40 13.59
C ALA A 177 25.77 5.66 12.18
N VAL A 178 25.15 4.65 11.58
CA VAL A 178 24.40 4.79 10.32
C VAL A 178 22.94 4.53 10.61
N MET A 179 22.08 5.44 10.21
CA MET A 179 20.64 5.29 10.24
C MET A 179 20.11 5.08 8.83
N THR A 180 19.29 4.06 8.65
CA THR A 180 18.47 3.89 7.44
C THR A 180 17.01 4.16 7.79
N ILE A 181 16.27 4.82 6.90
CA ILE A 181 14.86 5.16 7.11
C ILE A 181 14.07 4.55 5.96
N ARG A 182 13.10 3.70 6.28
CA ARG A 182 12.26 3.03 5.27
C ARG A 182 10.81 3.37 5.50
N SER A 183 10.08 3.69 4.44
CA SER A 183 8.63 3.87 4.57
C SER A 183 7.99 2.52 4.88
N CYS A 184 7.17 2.47 5.93
CA CYS A 184 6.39 1.26 6.25
C CYS A 184 5.39 0.91 5.13
N ASN A 185 5.09 1.86 4.23
CA ASN A 185 4.20 1.66 3.08
C ASN A 185 4.89 1.04 1.85
N GLN A 186 6.23 0.95 1.82
CA GLN A 186 6.98 0.37 0.70
C GLN A 186 7.21 -1.15 0.83
N GLU A 187 6.90 -1.77 1.98
CA GLU A 187 7.04 -3.21 2.20
C GLU A 187 6.01 -4.09 1.45
N MET A 188 5.18 -3.52 0.57
CA MET A 188 4.25 -4.32 -0.26
C MET A 188 4.90 -5.09 -1.43
N ASN A 189 6.23 -5.02 -1.64
CA ASN A 189 6.89 -5.64 -2.81
C ASN A 189 8.07 -6.60 -2.55
N THR A 190 8.32 -7.06 -1.32
CA THR A 190 9.28 -8.16 -1.06
C THR A 190 8.59 -9.39 -0.46
N PRO A 191 8.61 -10.56 -1.13
CA PRO A 191 7.84 -11.73 -0.70
C PRO A 191 8.42 -12.54 0.47
N ASP A 192 9.53 -12.14 1.08
CA ASP A 192 10.16 -12.90 2.17
C ASP A 192 10.63 -11.99 3.32
N ALA A 193 9.70 -11.53 4.15
CA ALA A 193 9.94 -11.24 5.55
C ALA A 193 8.60 -11.15 6.29
N ILE A 194 8.49 -11.95 7.34
CA ILE A 194 7.37 -12.07 8.27
C ILE A 194 6.95 -10.66 8.75
N PRO A 195 5.66 -10.28 8.70
CA PRO A 195 5.25 -8.96 9.19
C PRO A 195 5.27 -8.92 10.72
N GLU A 196 6.16 -8.11 11.29
CA GLU A 196 6.06 -7.68 12.69
C GLU A 196 4.92 -6.67 12.83
N GLN A 197 3.80 -7.13 13.38
CA GLN A 197 2.77 -6.38 14.11
C GLN A 197 2.41 -4.98 13.57
N ASN A 198 1.61 -4.97 12.51
CA ASN A 198 0.99 -3.75 12.01
C ASN A 198 -0.29 -3.44 12.82
N ASN A 199 -0.17 -2.70 13.94
CA ASN A 199 -1.29 -2.28 14.79
C ASN A 199 -2.22 -1.22 14.13
N LEU A 200 -1.90 -0.76 12.93
CA LEU A 200 -2.62 0.28 12.19
C LEU A 200 -3.74 -0.34 11.32
N GLY A 201 -4.82 -0.77 11.97
CA GLY A 201 -5.99 -1.32 11.28
C GLY A 201 -7.01 -0.26 10.88
N PHE A 202 -7.59 0.41 11.88
CA PHE A 202 -8.74 1.32 11.70
C PHE A 202 -8.37 2.73 11.26
N GLU A 203 -7.08 3.08 11.26
CA GLU A 203 -6.60 4.44 10.97
C GLU A 203 -6.62 4.75 9.46
N HIS A 204 -6.61 3.72 8.63
CA HIS A 204 -6.78 3.85 7.18
C HIS A 204 -8.21 4.18 6.74
N PHE A 205 -9.19 4.19 7.65
CA PHE A 205 -10.58 4.52 7.31
C PHE A 205 -10.81 6.02 7.39
N VAL A 206 -10.98 6.64 6.23
CA VAL A 206 -11.28 8.07 6.10
C VAL A 206 -12.77 8.29 5.90
N GLY A 207 -13.36 9.07 6.80
CA GLY A 207 -14.75 9.50 6.70
C GLY A 207 -15.13 10.47 7.82
N VAL A 208 -15.89 11.50 7.47
CA VAL A 208 -16.36 12.55 8.37
C VAL A 208 -17.81 12.34 8.79
N SER A 209 -18.56 11.52 8.04
CA SER A 209 -19.97 11.24 8.26
C SER A 209 -20.23 10.56 9.61
N ASN A 210 -21.33 10.92 10.26
CA ASN A 210 -21.71 10.33 11.55
C ASN A 210 -21.93 8.81 11.45
N ARG A 211 -22.46 8.34 10.31
CA ARG A 211 -22.64 6.90 10.04
C ARG A 211 -21.30 6.18 9.97
N HIS A 212 -20.31 6.75 9.29
CA HIS A 212 -18.97 6.17 9.23
C HIS A 212 -18.32 6.13 10.61
N LYS A 213 -18.36 7.23 11.38
CA LYS A 213 -17.81 7.28 12.74
C LYS A 213 -18.47 6.25 13.67
N ALA A 214 -19.79 6.08 13.59
CA ALA A 214 -20.53 5.08 14.35
C ALA A 214 -20.11 3.65 13.97
N LEU A 215 -20.00 3.36 12.67
CA LEU A 215 -19.51 2.07 12.16
C LEU A 215 -18.12 1.75 12.70
N ILE A 216 -17.17 2.68 12.60
CA ILE A 216 -15.80 2.46 13.08
C ILE A 216 -15.77 2.26 14.60
N SER A 217 -16.56 3.03 15.36
CA SER A 217 -16.67 2.84 16.81
C SER A 217 -17.22 1.46 17.18
N GLN A 218 -18.25 1.00 16.47
CA GLN A 218 -18.82 -0.32 16.66
C GLN A 218 -17.84 -1.43 16.27
N ALA A 219 -17.20 -1.31 15.10
CA ALA A 219 -16.21 -2.27 14.63
C ALA A 219 -15.04 -2.41 15.60
N LYS A 220 -14.56 -1.30 16.17
CA LYS A 220 -13.53 -1.29 17.23
C LYS A 220 -13.92 -2.07 18.48
N LYS A 221 -15.21 -2.09 18.85
CA LYS A 221 -15.71 -2.86 20.00
C LYS A 221 -15.83 -4.34 19.65
N LEU A 222 -16.41 -4.65 18.49
CA LEU A 222 -16.61 -6.03 18.03
C LEU A 222 -15.29 -6.74 17.68
N ALA A 223 -14.25 -6.00 17.28
CA ALA A 223 -12.92 -6.51 17.04
C ALA A 223 -12.31 -7.23 18.25
N MET A 224 -12.66 -6.85 19.48
CA MET A 224 -12.13 -7.47 20.71
C MET A 224 -12.84 -8.77 21.09
N LEU A 225 -13.92 -9.14 20.39
CA LEU A 225 -14.69 -10.35 20.67
C LEU A 225 -14.26 -11.49 19.73
N ASP A 226 -14.13 -12.70 20.26
CA ASP A 226 -13.75 -13.88 19.47
C ASP A 226 -14.90 -14.51 18.68
N GLN A 227 -16.13 -14.04 18.89
CA GLN A 227 -17.31 -14.56 18.20
C GLN A 227 -17.28 -14.23 16.69
N PRO A 228 -17.97 -15.04 15.85
CA PRO A 228 -18.08 -14.78 14.42
C PRO A 228 -18.61 -13.37 14.12
N LEU A 229 -17.98 -12.69 13.17
CA LEU A 229 -18.34 -11.35 12.74
C LEU A 229 -18.81 -11.36 11.28
N LEU A 230 -20.08 -11.00 11.06
CA LEU A 230 -20.66 -10.81 9.74
C LEU A 230 -20.57 -9.33 9.32
N ILE A 231 -19.96 -9.08 8.17
CA ILE A 231 -19.84 -7.76 7.54
C ILE A 231 -20.74 -7.72 6.31
N GLU A 232 -21.79 -6.92 6.38
CA GLU A 232 -22.73 -6.71 5.29
C GLU A 232 -22.43 -5.39 4.57
N GLY A 233 -22.52 -5.38 3.24
CA GLY A 233 -22.46 -4.14 2.48
C GLY A 233 -22.25 -4.36 0.99
N ASP A 234 -22.57 -3.35 0.20
CA ASP A 234 -22.45 -3.38 -1.26
C ASP A 234 -21.00 -3.70 -1.71
N THR A 235 -20.85 -4.19 -2.93
CA THR A 235 -19.52 -4.44 -3.54
C THR A 235 -18.72 -3.13 -3.61
N GLY A 236 -17.42 -3.19 -3.28
CA GLY A 236 -16.53 -2.03 -3.34
C GLY A 236 -16.63 -1.05 -2.16
N THR A 237 -17.28 -1.42 -1.06
CA THR A 237 -17.40 -0.58 0.17
C THR A 237 -16.21 -0.72 1.15
N GLY A 238 -15.29 -1.64 0.90
CA GLY A 238 -14.10 -1.88 1.75
C GLY A 238 -14.28 -2.94 2.85
N LYS A 239 -15.10 -3.98 2.61
CA LYS A 239 -15.36 -5.06 3.59
C LYS A 239 -14.10 -5.80 4.04
N GLU A 240 -13.23 -6.18 3.10
CA GLU A 240 -11.96 -6.85 3.39
C GLU A 240 -11.04 -6.00 4.27
N MET A 241 -10.90 -4.72 3.94
CA MET A 241 -10.13 -3.77 4.73
C MET A 241 -10.67 -3.65 6.17
N LEU A 242 -12.00 -3.72 6.34
CA LEU A 242 -12.64 -3.64 7.66
C LEU A 242 -12.40 -4.93 8.45
N ALA A 243 -12.46 -6.08 7.79
CA ALA A 243 -12.12 -7.36 8.39
C ALA A 243 -10.67 -7.40 8.86
N LYS A 244 -9.73 -6.94 8.02
CA LYS A 244 -8.31 -6.84 8.38
C LYS A 244 -8.08 -5.88 9.55
N ALA A 245 -8.76 -4.74 9.57
CA ALA A 245 -8.71 -3.82 10.71
C ALA A 245 -9.25 -4.44 12.01
N CYS A 246 -10.34 -5.22 11.92
CA CYS A 246 -10.87 -5.97 13.06
C CYS A 246 -9.87 -7.02 13.56
N HIS A 247 -9.20 -7.74 12.67
CA HIS A 247 -8.17 -8.70 13.04
C HIS A 247 -6.97 -8.04 13.73
N ASN A 248 -6.42 -6.97 13.15
CA ASN A 248 -5.27 -6.24 13.69
C ASN A 248 -5.52 -5.64 15.08
N ARG A 249 -6.79 -5.34 15.41
CA ARG A 249 -7.17 -4.84 16.74
C ARG A 249 -7.47 -5.96 17.74
N SER A 250 -7.66 -7.19 17.29
CA SER A 250 -8.07 -8.29 18.14
C SER A 250 -6.91 -8.88 18.95
N ASN A 251 -7.23 -9.74 19.91
CA ASN A 251 -6.21 -10.53 20.64
C ASN A 251 -5.42 -11.48 19.72
N ARG A 252 -5.89 -11.69 18.49
CA ARG A 252 -5.28 -12.57 17.49
C ARG A 252 -4.43 -11.82 16.46
N ALA A 253 -4.15 -10.53 16.66
CA ALA A 253 -3.42 -9.68 15.71
C ALA A 253 -2.00 -10.16 15.37
N SER A 254 -1.37 -10.94 16.26
CA SER A 254 -0.05 -11.55 16.04
C SER A 254 -0.10 -12.90 15.30
N PHE A 255 -1.31 -13.39 14.97
CA PHE A 255 -1.53 -14.67 14.32
C PHE A 255 -1.95 -14.47 12.86
N PRO A 256 -1.94 -15.54 12.01
CA PRO A 256 -2.28 -15.40 10.61
C PRO A 256 -3.70 -14.85 10.36
N PHE A 257 -3.82 -13.98 9.36
CA PHE A 257 -5.07 -13.56 8.76
C PHE A 257 -5.14 -14.10 7.33
N LEU A 258 -5.94 -15.15 7.12
CA LEU A 258 -6.09 -15.79 5.82
C LEU A 258 -7.42 -15.41 5.19
N ILE A 259 -7.42 -15.20 3.87
CA ILE A 259 -8.58 -14.74 3.11
C ILE A 259 -8.96 -15.83 2.10
N LEU A 260 -10.25 -16.11 2.00
CA LEU A 260 -10.82 -16.93 0.94
C LEU A 260 -12.05 -16.23 0.35
N SER A 261 -12.09 -16.08 -0.98
CA SER A 261 -13.29 -15.65 -1.69
C SER A 261 -14.12 -16.86 -2.10
N CYS A 262 -15.37 -16.93 -1.65
CA CYS A 262 -16.27 -18.03 -1.96
C CYS A 262 -16.83 -17.97 -3.39
N ALA A 263 -16.76 -16.81 -4.05
CA ALA A 263 -17.31 -16.61 -5.39
C ALA A 263 -16.29 -16.88 -6.53
N SER A 264 -14.99 -16.95 -6.22
CA SER A 264 -13.94 -16.92 -7.25
C SER A 264 -13.50 -18.29 -7.77
N MET A 265 -13.98 -19.39 -7.19
CA MET A 265 -13.46 -20.73 -7.49
C MET A 265 -14.55 -21.81 -7.50
N PRO A 266 -14.37 -22.91 -8.26
CA PRO A 266 -15.27 -24.06 -8.21
C PRO A 266 -15.32 -24.70 -6.82
N ASP A 267 -16.46 -25.32 -6.49
CA ASP A 267 -16.72 -25.96 -5.19
C ASP A 267 -15.62 -26.94 -4.76
N ASP A 268 -15.14 -27.81 -5.65
CA ASP A 268 -14.12 -28.80 -5.34
C ASP A 268 -12.80 -28.12 -4.91
N VAL A 269 -12.44 -27.02 -5.58
CA VAL A 269 -11.25 -26.24 -5.26
C VAL A 269 -11.44 -25.51 -3.93
N ALA A 270 -12.58 -24.86 -3.73
CA ALA A 270 -12.92 -24.20 -2.46
C ALA A 270 -12.87 -25.19 -1.28
N GLU A 271 -13.34 -26.42 -1.48
CA GLU A 271 -13.28 -27.47 -0.46
C GLU A 271 -11.83 -27.81 -0.08
N THR A 272 -10.97 -28.02 -1.08
CA THR A 272 -9.56 -28.34 -0.84
C THR A 272 -8.76 -27.18 -0.26
N GLU A 273 -9.10 -25.94 -0.61
CA GLU A 273 -8.48 -24.74 -0.03
C GLU A 273 -8.92 -24.53 1.42
N LEU A 274 -10.21 -24.72 1.75
CA LEU A 274 -10.72 -24.58 3.12
C LEU A 274 -10.19 -25.66 4.05
N PHE A 275 -10.34 -26.93 3.65
CA PHE A 275 -10.16 -28.09 4.54
C PHE A 275 -8.90 -28.90 4.26
N GLY A 276 -8.22 -28.69 3.13
CA GLY A 276 -7.06 -29.48 2.72
C GLY A 276 -7.44 -30.83 2.12
N HIS A 277 -6.44 -31.57 1.65
CA HIS A 277 -6.62 -32.92 1.10
C HIS A 277 -5.53 -33.88 1.58
N ALA A 278 -5.89 -35.16 1.71
CA ALA A 278 -4.97 -36.21 2.11
C ALA A 278 -3.94 -36.54 1.01
N PRO A 279 -2.72 -36.97 1.35
CA PRO A 279 -1.77 -37.49 0.37
C PRO A 279 -2.38 -38.65 -0.44
N GLY A 280 -2.19 -38.64 -1.76
CA GLY A 280 -2.80 -39.60 -2.69
C GLY A 280 -4.20 -39.20 -3.19
N SER A 281 -4.79 -38.13 -2.66
CA SER A 281 -6.02 -37.54 -3.22
C SER A 281 -5.71 -36.72 -4.47
N PHE A 282 -6.61 -36.73 -5.46
CA PHE A 282 -6.47 -35.98 -6.72
C PHE A 282 -5.17 -36.23 -7.51
N ASN A 283 -4.55 -37.41 -7.37
CA ASN A 283 -3.27 -37.79 -8.00
C ASN A 283 -2.04 -37.00 -7.51
N HIS A 284 -2.11 -36.33 -6.35
CA HIS A 284 -0.97 -35.69 -5.73
C HIS A 284 -0.31 -36.61 -4.69
N GLU A 285 0.99 -36.85 -4.81
CA GLU A 285 1.74 -37.70 -3.87
C GLU A 285 1.85 -37.09 -2.47
N GLN A 286 1.76 -35.77 -2.37
CA GLN A 286 1.80 -35.01 -1.11
C GLN A 286 0.42 -34.43 -0.80
N GLY A 287 0.01 -34.45 0.48
CA GLY A 287 -1.23 -33.81 0.93
C GLY A 287 -1.06 -32.29 1.08
N HIS A 288 -2.19 -31.57 1.13
CA HIS A 288 -2.24 -30.12 1.31
C HIS A 288 -3.01 -29.75 2.57
N LYS A 289 -2.46 -28.80 3.34
CA LYS A 289 -3.13 -28.24 4.51
C LYS A 289 -4.11 -27.15 4.09
N GLY A 290 -5.35 -27.24 4.55
CA GLY A 290 -6.35 -26.20 4.27
C GLY A 290 -6.13 -24.93 5.10
N ILE A 291 -6.81 -23.85 4.69
CA ILE A 291 -6.79 -22.54 5.34
C ILE A 291 -7.15 -22.62 6.81
N PHE A 292 -8.10 -23.47 7.22
CA PHE A 292 -8.43 -23.61 8.65
C PHE A 292 -7.28 -24.17 9.46
N GLU A 293 -6.51 -25.12 8.91
CA GLU A 293 -5.32 -25.66 9.58
C GLU A 293 -4.20 -24.62 9.62
N GLN A 294 -4.00 -23.88 8.52
CA GLN A 294 -2.96 -22.85 8.41
C GLN A 294 -3.24 -21.64 9.30
N ALA A 295 -4.52 -21.28 9.49
CA ALA A 295 -4.95 -20.14 10.31
C ALA A 295 -5.18 -20.48 11.78
N ASN A 296 -4.74 -21.64 12.26
CA ASN A 296 -4.93 -22.05 13.66
C ASN A 296 -4.37 -21.00 14.64
N GLY A 297 -5.18 -20.58 15.62
CA GLY A 297 -4.91 -19.46 16.52
C GLY A 297 -5.18 -18.06 15.93
N GLY A 298 -5.40 -17.97 14.62
CA GLY A 298 -5.59 -16.74 13.86
C GLY A 298 -7.04 -16.46 13.47
N THR A 299 -7.21 -15.83 12.31
CA THR A 299 -8.51 -15.41 11.79
C THR A 299 -8.63 -15.77 10.31
N VAL A 300 -9.79 -16.29 9.91
CA VAL A 300 -10.15 -16.54 8.51
C VAL A 300 -11.24 -15.56 8.09
N PHE A 301 -10.99 -14.87 6.98
CA PHE A 301 -11.94 -14.00 6.32
C PHE A 301 -12.57 -14.72 5.12
N LEU A 302 -13.88 -14.95 5.20
CA LEU A 302 -14.69 -15.55 4.14
C LEU A 302 -15.41 -14.45 3.37
N ASP A 303 -14.94 -14.13 2.18
CA ASP A 303 -15.54 -13.11 1.32
C ASP A 303 -16.66 -13.69 0.46
N GLU A 304 -17.76 -12.94 0.35
CA GLU A 304 -18.98 -13.32 -0.37
C GLU A 304 -19.57 -14.68 0.08
N ILE A 305 -19.70 -14.89 1.39
CA ILE A 305 -20.21 -16.14 1.98
C ILE A 305 -21.59 -16.56 1.47
N GLY A 306 -22.41 -15.61 1.03
CA GLY A 306 -23.73 -15.88 0.46
C GLY A 306 -23.71 -16.62 -0.89
N GLU A 307 -22.57 -16.65 -1.58
CA GLU A 307 -22.39 -17.38 -2.84
C GLU A 307 -21.88 -18.82 -2.61
N MET A 308 -21.65 -19.23 -1.35
CA MET A 308 -21.17 -20.57 -1.00
C MET A 308 -22.23 -21.65 -1.31
N SER A 309 -21.80 -22.76 -1.89
CA SER A 309 -22.71 -23.86 -2.22
C SER A 309 -23.26 -24.59 -0.98
N PRO A 310 -24.43 -25.25 -1.09
CA PRO A 310 -25.04 -25.98 0.04
C PRO A 310 -24.13 -27.05 0.66
N HIS A 311 -23.25 -27.67 -0.14
CA HIS A 311 -22.31 -28.69 0.33
C HIS A 311 -21.23 -28.09 1.25
N LEU A 312 -20.62 -26.98 0.81
CA LEU A 312 -19.63 -26.26 1.63
C LEU A 312 -20.26 -25.66 2.89
N GLN A 313 -21.51 -25.18 2.81
CA GLN A 313 -22.26 -24.68 3.97
C GLN A 313 -22.38 -25.75 5.08
N ILE A 314 -22.61 -27.02 4.73
CA ILE A 314 -22.69 -28.13 5.72
C ILE A 314 -21.35 -28.33 6.42
N LYS A 315 -20.24 -28.29 5.67
CA LYS A 315 -18.90 -28.48 6.25
C LYS A 315 -18.49 -27.31 7.14
N LEU A 316 -18.75 -26.08 6.68
CA LEU A 316 -18.51 -24.89 7.48
C LEU A 316 -19.35 -24.89 8.77
N LEU A 317 -20.61 -25.34 8.70
CA LEU A 317 -21.48 -25.48 9.87
C LEU A 317 -20.88 -26.42 10.91
N ARG A 318 -20.29 -27.56 10.49
CA ARG A 318 -19.61 -28.49 11.39
C ARG A 318 -18.39 -27.83 12.02
N PHE A 319 -17.55 -27.17 11.22
CA PHE A 319 -16.38 -26.46 11.71
C PHE A 319 -16.74 -25.38 12.76
N LEU A 320 -17.82 -24.62 12.54
CA LEU A 320 -18.29 -23.59 13.48
C LEU A 320 -18.88 -24.13 14.79
N GLN A 321 -19.03 -25.44 14.96
CA GLN A 321 -19.54 -26.02 16.22
C GLN A 321 -18.46 -26.09 17.29
N ASP A 322 -17.33 -26.67 16.95
CA ASP A 322 -16.26 -27.01 17.88
C ASP A 322 -14.87 -26.92 17.25
N GLY A 323 -14.72 -26.33 16.05
CA GLY A 323 -13.45 -26.23 15.34
C GLY A 323 -12.99 -27.52 14.66
N SER A 324 -13.82 -28.58 14.68
CA SER A 324 -13.47 -29.88 14.12
C SER A 324 -13.80 -29.97 12.62
N PHE A 325 -12.89 -30.55 11.83
CA PHE A 325 -13.08 -30.78 10.40
C PHE A 325 -12.29 -32.00 9.91
N ARG A 326 -12.52 -32.41 8.67
CA ARG A 326 -11.77 -33.50 8.01
C ARG A 326 -11.24 -33.02 6.68
N ARG A 327 -10.01 -33.44 6.33
CA ARG A 327 -9.47 -33.19 5.00
C ARG A 327 -10.24 -34.01 3.95
N VAL A 328 -10.22 -33.54 2.70
CA VAL A 328 -10.81 -34.29 1.60
C VAL A 328 -10.06 -35.62 1.43
N GLY A 329 -10.80 -36.73 1.50
CA GLY A 329 -10.25 -38.09 1.40
C GLY A 329 -9.70 -38.66 2.70
N GLU A 330 -9.79 -37.95 3.83
CA GLU A 330 -9.29 -38.40 5.14
C GLU A 330 -10.45 -38.67 6.11
N GLU A 331 -10.35 -39.74 6.90
CA GLU A 331 -11.32 -40.01 7.97
C GLU A 331 -10.92 -39.41 9.31
N GLU A 332 -9.64 -39.06 9.47
CA GLU A 332 -9.10 -38.44 10.67
C GLU A 332 -9.68 -37.02 10.85
N GLU A 333 -10.10 -36.75 12.09
CA GLU A 333 -10.68 -35.47 12.48
C GLU A 333 -9.58 -34.56 13.02
N MET A 334 -9.50 -33.37 12.44
CA MET A 334 -8.55 -32.32 12.78
C MET A 334 -9.31 -31.22 13.53
N HIS A 335 -8.61 -30.53 14.42
CA HIS A 335 -9.17 -29.42 15.18
C HIS A 335 -8.34 -28.15 14.96
N ALA A 336 -9.01 -27.02 14.71
CA ALA A 336 -8.39 -25.71 14.62
C ALA A 336 -9.22 -24.64 15.33
N ASP A 337 -8.55 -23.81 16.13
CA ASP A 337 -9.16 -22.66 16.80
C ASP A 337 -8.99 -21.43 15.91
N VAL A 338 -10.04 -21.09 15.15
CA VAL A 338 -10.01 -19.99 14.18
C VAL A 338 -11.18 -19.05 14.40
N ARG A 339 -10.90 -17.75 14.49
CA ARG A 339 -11.94 -16.73 14.45
C ARG A 339 -12.44 -16.55 13.02
N ILE A 340 -13.74 -16.56 12.82
CA ILE A 340 -14.35 -16.34 11.51
C ILE A 340 -14.86 -14.91 11.38
N ILE A 341 -14.42 -14.23 10.32
CA ILE A 341 -15.04 -12.99 9.83
C ILE A 341 -15.62 -13.31 8.46
N ALA A 342 -16.91 -13.07 8.25
CA ALA A 342 -17.58 -13.34 6.99
C ALA A 342 -18.07 -12.04 6.37
N SER A 343 -18.10 -11.99 5.04
CA SER A 343 -18.52 -10.83 4.25
C SER A 343 -19.60 -11.23 3.27
N THR A 344 -20.60 -10.36 3.08
CA THR A 344 -21.67 -10.58 2.10
C THR A 344 -22.14 -9.28 1.47
N ARG A 345 -22.56 -9.35 0.20
CA ARG A 345 -23.31 -8.28 -0.48
C ARG A 345 -24.83 -8.45 -0.35
N HIS A 346 -25.28 -9.68 -0.16
CA HIS A 346 -26.69 -10.02 -0.04
C HIS A 346 -27.07 -10.12 1.43
N ARG A 347 -28.34 -9.86 1.75
CA ARG A 347 -28.87 -10.13 3.09
C ARG A 347 -29.01 -11.63 3.28
N LEU A 348 -28.21 -12.21 4.17
CA LEU A 348 -28.23 -13.66 4.42
C LEU A 348 -29.59 -14.13 4.93
N SER A 349 -30.35 -13.28 5.62
CA SER A 349 -31.72 -13.58 6.04
C SER A 349 -32.64 -13.86 4.86
N GLU A 350 -32.54 -13.07 3.78
CA GLU A 350 -33.37 -13.25 2.58
C GLU A 350 -32.97 -14.52 1.82
N LEU A 351 -31.67 -14.85 1.79
CA LEU A 351 -31.16 -16.10 1.21
C LEU A 351 -31.54 -17.34 2.04
N ALA A 352 -31.68 -17.17 3.36
CA ALA A 352 -32.17 -18.22 4.24
C ALA A 352 -33.66 -18.49 3.97
N ASP A 353 -34.46 -17.43 3.88
CA ASP A 353 -35.89 -17.53 3.56
C ASP A 353 -36.15 -18.15 2.17
N SER A 354 -35.26 -17.93 1.20
CA SER A 354 -35.34 -18.52 -0.13
C SER A 354 -34.81 -19.97 -0.21
N GLY A 355 -34.24 -20.50 0.88
CA GLY A 355 -33.63 -21.84 0.95
C GLY A 355 -32.29 -21.96 0.22
N SER A 356 -31.70 -20.85 -0.24
CA SER A 356 -30.39 -20.83 -0.91
C SER A 356 -29.24 -20.85 0.11
N PHE A 357 -29.50 -20.38 1.33
CA PHE A 357 -28.58 -20.43 2.46
C PHE A 357 -29.23 -21.16 3.62
N ARG A 358 -28.46 -21.94 4.38
CA ARG A 358 -29.03 -22.67 5.52
C ARG A 358 -29.29 -21.74 6.71
N GLU A 359 -30.50 -21.83 7.28
CA GLU A 359 -30.88 -21.08 8.49
C GLU A 359 -29.94 -21.33 9.67
N ASP A 360 -29.54 -22.58 9.90
CA ASP A 360 -28.67 -22.97 11.02
C ASP A 360 -27.26 -22.34 10.93
N LEU A 361 -26.71 -22.25 9.72
CA LEU A 361 -25.45 -21.57 9.46
C LEU A 361 -25.60 -20.05 9.62
N PHE A 362 -26.70 -19.48 9.14
CA PHE A 362 -26.99 -18.06 9.29
C PHE A 362 -26.99 -17.64 10.77
N TYR A 363 -27.69 -18.37 11.64
CA TYR A 363 -27.75 -18.03 13.07
C TYR A 363 -26.38 -18.15 13.77
N ARG A 364 -25.47 -19.01 13.29
CA ARG A 364 -24.10 -19.12 13.84
C ARG A 364 -23.16 -18.02 13.36
N LEU A 365 -23.36 -17.53 12.14
CA LEU A 365 -22.56 -16.43 11.59
C LEU A 365 -23.06 -15.06 12.05
N ASN A 366 -24.38 -14.89 12.19
CA ASN A 366 -25.03 -13.64 12.55
C ASN A 366 -25.04 -13.39 14.07
N VAL A 367 -23.91 -13.64 14.74
CA VAL A 367 -23.73 -13.37 16.18
C VAL A 367 -23.35 -11.91 16.39
N LEU A 368 -22.35 -11.43 15.65
CA LEU A 368 -21.94 -10.04 15.61
C LEU A 368 -22.09 -9.53 14.17
N THR A 369 -22.71 -8.37 13.99
CA THR A 369 -23.02 -7.84 12.64
C THR A 369 -22.58 -6.39 12.49
N LEU A 370 -21.94 -6.09 11.37
CA LEU A 370 -21.57 -4.75 10.94
C LEU A 370 -22.11 -4.50 9.54
N SER A 371 -22.86 -3.41 9.38
CA SER A 371 -23.35 -2.98 8.06
C SER A 371 -22.55 -1.77 7.59
N ILE A 372 -21.84 -1.91 6.47
CA ILE A 372 -21.10 -0.82 5.84
C ILE A 372 -22.04 -0.06 4.92
N PRO A 373 -22.30 1.24 5.18
CA PRO A 373 -23.14 2.05 4.31
C PRO A 373 -22.47 2.27 2.95
N ALA A 374 -23.28 2.22 1.89
CA ALA A 374 -22.85 2.58 0.55
C ALA A 374 -22.37 4.05 0.49
N LEU A 375 -21.50 4.38 -0.46
CA LEU A 375 -20.92 5.72 -0.57
C LEU A 375 -21.99 6.81 -0.79
N ARG A 376 -23.07 6.49 -1.52
CA ARG A 376 -24.27 7.33 -1.69
C ARG A 376 -24.97 7.74 -0.39
N GLU A 377 -24.86 6.93 0.66
CA GLU A 377 -25.48 7.21 1.97
C GLU A 377 -24.57 8.04 2.90
N ARG A 378 -23.35 8.31 2.44
CA ARG A 378 -22.29 9.08 3.11
C ARG A 378 -21.56 9.99 2.10
N SER A 379 -22.32 10.77 1.34
CA SER A 379 -21.77 11.71 0.33
C SER A 379 -20.73 12.69 0.90
N ASN A 380 -20.85 13.09 2.17
CA ASN A 380 -19.85 13.92 2.85
C ASN A 380 -18.46 13.27 2.95
N ASP A 381 -18.36 11.94 2.82
CA ASP A 381 -17.09 11.22 2.83
C ASP A 381 -16.39 11.23 1.46
N VAL A 382 -17.08 11.64 0.38
CA VAL A 382 -16.50 11.67 -0.98
C VAL A 382 -15.34 12.66 -1.08
N ALA A 383 -15.48 13.86 -0.52
CA ALA A 383 -14.45 14.89 -0.57
C ALA A 383 -13.12 14.45 0.10
N PRO A 384 -13.10 13.97 1.36
CA PRO A 384 -11.86 13.54 1.98
C PRO A 384 -11.28 12.26 1.35
N LEU A 385 -12.13 11.36 0.82
CA LEU A 385 -11.66 10.19 0.05
C LEU A 385 -10.99 10.60 -1.27
N LEU A 386 -11.58 11.57 -1.98
CA LEU A 386 -11.01 12.12 -3.21
C LEU A 386 -9.64 12.74 -2.95
N GLU A 387 -9.50 13.56 -1.89
CA GLU A 387 -8.21 14.15 -1.53
C GLU A 387 -7.13 13.10 -1.25
N LEU A 388 -7.51 12.02 -0.56
CA LEU A 388 -6.61 10.91 -0.26
C LEU A 388 -6.16 10.18 -1.53
N PHE A 389 -7.10 9.79 -2.40
CA PHE A 389 -6.76 9.08 -3.64
C PHE A 389 -5.95 9.94 -4.58
N VAL A 390 -6.26 11.24 -4.68
CA VAL A 390 -5.49 12.17 -5.50
C VAL A 390 -4.06 12.31 -4.98
N ALA A 391 -3.87 12.45 -3.66
CA ALA A 391 -2.53 12.52 -3.08
C ALA A 391 -1.75 11.21 -3.31
N LYS A 392 -2.37 10.06 -3.06
CA LYS A 392 -1.79 8.72 -3.28
C LYS A 392 -1.31 8.55 -4.72
N TYR A 393 -2.17 8.83 -5.70
CA TYR A 393 -1.83 8.59 -7.10
C TYR A 393 -0.94 9.67 -7.71
N ALA A 394 -1.04 10.93 -7.28
CA ALA A 394 -0.09 11.97 -7.69
C ALA A 394 1.34 11.58 -7.28
N GLN A 395 1.53 11.09 -6.05
CA GLN A 395 2.82 10.59 -5.58
C GLN A 395 3.30 9.39 -6.40
N GLN A 396 2.43 8.40 -6.65
CA GLN A 396 2.79 7.21 -7.44
C GLN A 396 3.15 7.54 -8.89
N LEU A 397 2.52 8.55 -9.48
CA LEU A 397 2.79 8.99 -10.85
C LEU A 397 3.95 10.01 -10.94
N GLY A 398 4.54 10.42 -9.82
CA GLY A 398 5.59 11.44 -9.79
C GLY A 398 5.10 12.84 -10.19
N MET A 399 3.83 13.12 -9.95
CA MET A 399 3.15 14.35 -10.34
C MET A 399 2.96 15.29 -9.14
N LEU A 400 2.92 16.60 -9.39
CA LEU A 400 2.41 17.54 -8.39
C LEU A 400 0.91 17.32 -8.17
N LYS A 401 0.46 17.46 -6.92
CA LYS A 401 -0.95 17.32 -6.58
C LYS A 401 -1.79 18.37 -7.33
N PRO A 402 -2.75 17.96 -8.19
CA PRO A 402 -3.58 18.92 -8.90
C PRO A 402 -4.56 19.63 -7.97
N LYS A 403 -4.98 20.83 -8.37
CA LYS A 403 -6.01 21.58 -7.67
C LYS A 403 -7.39 20.93 -7.91
N LEU A 404 -8.14 20.74 -6.83
CA LEU A 404 -9.52 20.27 -6.88
C LEU A 404 -10.46 21.47 -6.88
N THR A 405 -11.37 21.54 -7.86
CA THR A 405 -12.40 22.59 -7.89
C THR A 405 -13.56 22.22 -6.96
N GLN A 406 -14.24 23.23 -6.43
CA GLN A 406 -15.41 23.02 -5.56
C GLN A 406 -16.56 22.38 -6.34
N GLU A 407 -16.74 22.76 -7.61
CA GLU A 407 -17.69 22.15 -8.54
C GLU A 407 -17.45 20.65 -8.73
N LEU A 408 -16.17 20.22 -8.78
CA LEU A 408 -15.83 18.80 -8.84
C LEU A 408 -16.33 18.04 -7.60
N ILE A 409 -16.06 18.59 -6.42
CA ILE A 409 -16.47 17.97 -5.15
C ILE A 409 -18.01 17.86 -5.08
N ASP A 410 -18.72 18.91 -5.47
CA ASP A 410 -20.19 18.92 -5.44
C ASP A 410 -20.81 17.91 -6.41
N GLN A 411 -20.29 17.82 -7.64
CA GLN A 411 -20.76 16.85 -8.64
C GLN A 411 -20.47 15.40 -8.22
N LEU A 412 -19.24 15.14 -7.73
CA LEU A 412 -18.87 13.82 -7.22
C LEU A 412 -19.66 13.44 -5.96
N GLY A 413 -19.99 14.42 -5.10
CA GLY A 413 -20.81 14.21 -3.91
C GLY A 413 -22.26 13.81 -4.23
N ASN A 414 -22.79 14.27 -5.38
CA ASN A 414 -24.16 13.97 -5.84
C ASN A 414 -24.26 12.68 -6.68
N TYR A 415 -23.13 12.12 -7.09
CA TYR A 415 -23.12 10.88 -7.88
C TYR A 415 -23.48 9.65 -7.02
N GLN A 416 -24.14 8.65 -7.62
CA GLN A 416 -24.67 7.49 -6.90
C GLN A 416 -23.62 6.43 -6.53
N TRP A 417 -22.45 6.46 -7.18
CA TRP A 417 -21.34 5.53 -6.94
C TRP A 417 -21.76 4.05 -6.87
N PRO A 418 -22.31 3.46 -7.95
CA PRO A 418 -22.71 2.05 -7.96
C PRO A 418 -21.58 1.06 -7.61
N GLY A 419 -20.32 1.40 -7.88
CA GLY A 419 -19.16 0.62 -7.47
C GLY A 419 -18.47 1.13 -6.19
N ASN A 420 -19.14 2.01 -5.43
CA ASN A 420 -18.69 2.58 -4.16
C ASN A 420 -17.25 3.13 -4.22
N ILE A 421 -16.45 2.88 -3.18
CA ILE A 421 -15.09 3.40 -3.01
C ILE A 421 -14.17 2.86 -4.10
N ARG A 422 -14.34 1.59 -4.52
CA ARG A 422 -13.56 1.00 -5.61
C ARG A 422 -13.75 1.72 -6.94
N GLN A 423 -14.97 2.17 -7.22
CA GLN A 423 -15.23 2.97 -8.42
C GLN A 423 -14.57 4.35 -8.31
N LEU A 424 -14.68 5.02 -7.16
CA LEU A 424 -14.03 6.31 -6.93
C LEU A 424 -12.51 6.20 -7.09
N ASP A 425 -11.87 5.23 -6.44
CA ASP A 425 -10.41 4.97 -6.50
C ASP A 425 -9.93 4.79 -7.95
N ASN A 426 -10.59 3.91 -8.71
CA ASN A 426 -10.27 3.66 -10.12
C ASN A 426 -10.48 4.88 -11.02
N MET A 427 -11.56 5.65 -10.78
CA MET A 427 -11.87 6.83 -11.59
C MET A 427 -10.90 7.97 -11.29
N VAL A 428 -10.43 8.14 -10.05
CA VAL A 428 -9.39 9.10 -9.71
C VAL A 428 -8.08 8.77 -10.42
N LEU A 429 -7.62 7.51 -10.36
CA LEU A 429 -6.42 7.08 -11.06
C LEU A 429 -6.51 7.39 -12.56
N ARG A 430 -7.63 7.03 -13.19
CA ARG A 430 -7.85 7.31 -14.62
C ARG A 430 -7.85 8.82 -14.92
N ALA A 431 -8.56 9.60 -14.11
CA ALA A 431 -8.64 11.05 -14.30
C ALA A 431 -7.25 11.72 -14.21
N LEU A 432 -6.38 11.23 -13.31
CA LEU A 432 -5.01 11.72 -13.19
C LEU A 432 -4.12 11.32 -14.38
N THR A 433 -4.34 10.15 -14.99
CA THR A 433 -3.58 9.74 -16.18
C THR A 433 -3.96 10.50 -17.45
N GLU A 434 -5.17 11.05 -17.50
CA GLU A 434 -5.68 11.88 -18.62
C GLU A 434 -5.48 13.39 -18.34
N LEU A 435 -4.75 13.74 -17.28
CA LEU A 435 -4.61 15.12 -16.81
C LEU A 435 -3.51 15.86 -17.59
N ASP A 436 -3.94 16.76 -18.48
CA ASP A 436 -3.03 17.65 -19.23
C ASP A 436 -2.81 19.03 -18.54
N SER A 437 -3.49 19.31 -17.43
CA SER A 437 -3.48 20.62 -16.75
C SER A 437 -3.32 20.50 -15.23
N ASP A 438 -2.95 21.58 -14.54
CA ASP A 438 -2.77 21.58 -13.08
C ASP A 438 -4.09 21.49 -12.27
N THR A 439 -5.24 21.40 -12.94
CA THR A 439 -6.57 21.39 -12.30
C THR A 439 -7.37 20.17 -12.71
N LEU A 440 -7.88 19.44 -11.71
CA LEU A 440 -8.72 18.27 -11.91
C LEU A 440 -10.19 18.72 -12.06
N THR A 441 -10.86 18.29 -13.12
CA THR A 441 -12.25 18.65 -13.43
C THR A 441 -13.15 17.43 -13.55
N VAL A 442 -14.47 17.64 -13.49
CA VAL A 442 -15.47 16.54 -13.54
C VAL A 442 -15.41 15.79 -14.87
N GLU A 443 -15.07 16.49 -15.95
CA GLU A 443 -15.02 15.92 -17.30
C GLU A 443 -14.04 14.74 -17.40
N GLN A 444 -12.92 14.79 -16.66
CA GLN A 444 -11.90 13.74 -16.64
C GLN A 444 -12.37 12.46 -15.93
N PHE A 445 -13.41 12.55 -15.10
CA PHE A 445 -13.99 11.35 -14.48
C PHE A 445 -14.85 10.57 -15.46
N HIS A 446 -15.31 11.16 -16.57
CA HIS A 446 -16.22 10.53 -17.53
C HIS A 446 -17.37 9.81 -16.82
N LEU A 447 -18.00 10.48 -15.84
CA LEU A 447 -19.07 9.90 -15.03
C LEU A 447 -20.12 9.29 -15.97
N PRO A 448 -20.30 7.95 -15.96
CA PRO A 448 -21.35 7.34 -16.76
C PRO A 448 -22.64 8.04 -16.41
N GLN A 449 -23.30 8.61 -17.41
CA GLN A 449 -24.67 9.04 -17.25
C GLN A 449 -25.40 7.78 -16.84
N LEU A 450 -25.69 7.63 -15.53
CA LEU A 450 -26.78 6.76 -15.14
C LEU A 450 -27.92 7.30 -15.98
N GLU A 451 -28.44 6.46 -16.88
CA GLU A 451 -29.73 6.73 -17.51
C GLU A 451 -30.71 6.86 -16.35
N THR A 452 -30.79 8.08 -15.86
CA THR A 452 -31.69 8.48 -14.82
C THR A 452 -33.04 8.19 -15.43
N MET A 453 -33.68 7.11 -14.98
CA MET A 453 -35.11 6.94 -15.17
C MET A 453 -35.90 8.15 -14.61
N THR A 454 -35.23 9.04 -13.86
CA THR A 454 -35.72 10.38 -13.47
C THR A 454 -35.69 11.44 -14.58
N ALA A 455 -35.02 11.24 -15.72
CA ALA A 455 -35.19 12.09 -16.91
C ALA A 455 -36.60 11.96 -17.52
N GLY A 456 -37.36 10.94 -17.13
CA GLY A 456 -38.80 10.87 -17.37
C GLY A 456 -39.66 11.67 -16.39
N MET A 457 -39.12 12.12 -15.25
CA MET A 457 -39.82 12.88 -14.21
C MET A 457 -39.38 14.35 -14.12
N ALA A 458 -38.25 14.73 -14.72
CA ALA A 458 -37.75 16.11 -14.71
C ALA A 458 -38.55 17.09 -15.58
N ASN A 459 -39.55 16.62 -16.35
CA ASN A 459 -40.45 17.43 -17.17
C ASN A 459 -41.89 17.50 -16.63
N LEU A 460 -42.10 17.31 -15.33
CA LEU A 460 -43.40 17.59 -14.72
C LEU A 460 -43.57 19.11 -14.60
N SER A 461 -44.30 19.73 -15.53
CA SER A 461 -44.84 21.07 -15.35
C SER A 461 -45.85 21.02 -14.21
N LEU A 462 -45.51 21.62 -13.07
CA LEU A 462 -46.38 21.70 -11.89
C LEU A 462 -47.31 22.93 -11.91
N ASP A 463 -47.34 23.66 -13.04
CA ASP A 463 -48.23 24.79 -13.25
C ASP A 463 -49.64 24.30 -13.64
N GLY A 464 -50.61 24.45 -12.74
CA GLY A 464 -52.03 24.13 -12.99
C GLY A 464 -52.76 23.58 -11.77
N SER A 465 -54.04 23.24 -11.96
CA SER A 465 -54.83 22.50 -10.97
C SER A 465 -54.43 21.02 -10.93
N LEU A 466 -54.67 20.34 -9.81
CA LEU A 466 -54.32 18.91 -9.63
C LEU A 466 -54.91 18.01 -10.74
N ASP A 467 -56.11 18.34 -11.21
CA ASP A 467 -56.78 17.62 -12.30
C ASP A 467 -56.09 17.82 -13.65
N GLU A 468 -55.48 18.98 -13.90
CA GLU A 468 -54.73 19.27 -15.13
C GLU A 468 -53.38 18.55 -15.11
N ILE A 469 -52.68 18.59 -13.98
CA ILE A 469 -51.39 17.90 -13.78
C ILE A 469 -51.57 16.38 -13.94
N MET A 470 -52.65 15.81 -13.36
CA MET A 470 -52.95 14.38 -13.48
C MET A 470 -53.29 13.96 -14.92
N LYS A 471 -54.04 14.79 -15.66
CA LYS A 471 -54.37 14.51 -17.07
C LYS A 471 -53.14 14.55 -17.96
N ASP A 472 -52.24 15.51 -17.74
CA ASP A 472 -51.04 15.66 -18.55
C ASP A 472 -50.04 14.54 -18.29
N TYR A 473 -49.89 14.12 -17.03
CA TYR A 473 -49.08 12.96 -16.70
C TYR A 473 -49.66 11.65 -17.27
N GLU A 474 -50.99 11.50 -17.21
CA GLU A 474 -51.66 10.32 -17.75
C GLU A 474 -51.55 10.25 -19.29
N SER A 475 -51.62 11.39 -19.99
CA SER A 475 -51.47 11.45 -21.45
C SER A 475 -50.07 11.01 -21.89
N GLN A 476 -49.02 11.49 -21.21
CA GLN A 476 -47.62 11.15 -21.49
C GLN A 476 -47.30 9.67 -21.24
N ILE A 477 -47.86 9.09 -20.17
CA ILE A 477 -47.73 7.65 -19.87
C ILE A 477 -48.41 6.82 -20.96
N LEU A 478 -49.64 7.19 -21.34
CA LEU A 478 -50.39 6.47 -22.36
C LEU A 478 -49.72 6.58 -23.73
N GLU A 479 -49.12 7.72 -24.07
CA GLU A 479 -48.38 7.92 -25.32
C GLU A 479 -47.14 7.03 -25.42
N LYS A 480 -46.30 7.01 -24.36
CA LYS A 480 -45.11 6.12 -24.29
C LYS A 480 -45.50 4.64 -24.35
N LEU A 481 -46.53 4.23 -23.60
CA LEU A 481 -46.98 2.84 -23.60
C LEU A 481 -47.62 2.43 -24.95
N TYR A 482 -48.25 3.37 -25.66
CA TYR A 482 -48.86 3.11 -26.96
C TYR A 482 -47.82 2.81 -28.04
N GLN A 483 -46.60 3.36 -27.93
CA GLN A 483 -45.48 3.02 -28.81
C GLN A 483 -45.09 1.53 -28.70
N SER A 484 -45.06 0.98 -27.48
CA SER A 484 -44.73 -0.43 -27.25
C SER A 484 -45.93 -1.37 -27.43
N PHE A 485 -47.16 -0.86 -27.29
CA PHE A 485 -48.41 -1.63 -27.42
C PHE A 485 -49.47 -0.86 -28.23
N PRO A 486 -49.37 -0.85 -29.58
CA PRO A 486 -50.19 -0.02 -30.48
C PRO A 486 -51.64 -0.53 -30.66
N SER A 487 -52.26 -1.03 -29.60
CA SER A 487 -53.65 -1.48 -29.56
C SER A 487 -54.26 -1.20 -28.19
N SER A 488 -55.42 -0.53 -28.17
CA SER A 488 -56.19 -0.26 -26.95
C SER A 488 -56.45 -1.52 -26.12
N ARG A 489 -56.66 -2.69 -26.75
CA ARG A 489 -56.86 -3.97 -26.04
C ARG A 489 -55.58 -4.48 -25.39
N LYS A 490 -54.42 -4.31 -26.02
CA LYS A 490 -53.13 -4.74 -25.47
C LYS A 490 -52.69 -3.83 -24.33
N LEU A 491 -52.88 -2.53 -24.49
CA LEU A 491 -52.60 -1.51 -23.47
C LEU A 491 -53.47 -1.72 -22.23
N ALA A 492 -54.78 -1.94 -22.42
CA ALA A 492 -55.73 -2.23 -21.36
C ALA A 492 -55.38 -3.49 -20.57
N LYS A 493 -54.94 -4.56 -21.25
CA LYS A 493 -54.47 -5.79 -20.61
C LYS A 493 -53.18 -5.58 -19.81
N ARG A 494 -52.26 -4.74 -20.29
CA ARG A 494 -51.00 -4.44 -19.59
C ARG A 494 -51.20 -3.58 -18.34
N LEU A 495 -52.14 -2.63 -18.42
CA LEU A 495 -52.48 -1.69 -17.35
C LEU A 495 -53.59 -2.19 -16.40
N ASN A 496 -54.11 -3.40 -16.66
CA ASN A 496 -55.17 -4.04 -15.89
C ASN A 496 -56.44 -3.18 -15.71
N VAL A 497 -56.87 -2.54 -16.79
CA VAL A 497 -58.06 -1.66 -16.83
C VAL A 497 -58.97 -2.04 -17.99
N SER A 498 -60.22 -1.57 -17.95
CA SER A 498 -61.19 -1.88 -19.00
C SER A 498 -60.75 -1.31 -20.36
N HIS A 499 -60.97 -2.10 -21.42
CA HIS A 499 -60.68 -1.65 -22.79
C HIS A 499 -61.43 -0.36 -23.16
N THR A 500 -62.65 -0.18 -22.65
CA THR A 500 -63.47 1.02 -22.88
C THR A 500 -62.88 2.25 -22.18
N SER A 501 -62.35 2.11 -20.95
CA SER A 501 -61.68 3.21 -20.25
C SER A 501 -60.43 3.69 -20.98
N ILE A 502 -59.58 2.77 -21.46
CA ILE A 502 -58.38 3.11 -22.22
C ILE A 502 -58.73 3.72 -23.58
N ALA A 503 -59.74 3.18 -24.27
CA ALA A 503 -60.18 3.70 -25.56
C ALA A 503 -60.75 5.13 -25.47
N ASN A 504 -61.47 5.45 -24.39
CA ASN A 504 -61.95 6.80 -24.12
C ASN A 504 -60.78 7.75 -23.80
N LYS A 505 -59.85 7.34 -22.92
CA LYS A 505 -58.68 8.18 -22.58
C LYS A 505 -57.75 8.44 -23.77
N LEU A 506 -57.51 7.46 -24.63
CA LEU A 506 -56.73 7.66 -25.86
C LEU A 506 -57.43 8.63 -26.84
N ARG A 507 -58.77 8.63 -26.88
CA ARG A 507 -59.56 9.57 -27.69
C ARG A 507 -59.54 10.97 -27.10
N ASP A 508 -59.70 11.10 -25.79
CA ASP A 508 -59.71 12.37 -25.07
C ASP A 508 -58.35 13.07 -25.14
N TYR A 509 -57.25 12.31 -25.12
CA TYR A 509 -55.88 12.82 -25.24
C TYR A 509 -55.38 12.90 -26.70
N GLY A 510 -56.21 12.59 -27.70
CA GLY A 510 -55.84 12.74 -29.12
C GLY A 510 -54.77 11.76 -29.64
N ILE A 511 -54.43 10.71 -28.89
CA ILE A 511 -53.38 9.76 -29.24
C ILE A 511 -53.90 8.81 -30.32
N ARG A 512 -53.46 9.01 -31.57
CA ARG A 512 -53.81 8.17 -32.73
C ARG A 512 -52.56 7.57 -33.36
N LYS A 513 -52.75 6.47 -34.06
CA LYS A 513 -51.70 5.82 -34.85
C LYS A 513 -51.37 6.72 -36.05
N ASN A 514 -50.11 7.14 -36.19
CA ASN A 514 -49.58 7.64 -37.47
C ASN A 514 -49.54 6.51 -38.50
#